data_AF-A0A4Q2CZW3-F1
#
_entry.id   AF-A0A4Q2CZW3-F1
#
_cell.length_a   1.000
_cell.length_b   1.000
_cell.length_c   1.000
_cell.angle_alpha   90.00
_cell.angle_beta   90.00
_cell.angle_gamma   90.00
#
_symmetry.space_group_name_H-M   'P 1'
#
loop_
_entity.id
_entity.type
_entity.pdbx_description
1 polymer ?
#
loop_
_entity_poly.entity_id
_entity_poly.type
_entity_poly.pdbx_seq_one_letter_code
_entity_poly.pdbx_strand_id
1 'polypeptide(L)'
;MKSSTTSFSFSELDWVLNEPDTTVIFCKTIALGFRVTVHLWHLAISKGLIDVAKRIRMFNSLNSAAFNIDTLQFVDEPGSPSVVIATDVLSVGWDGQLTRNAVIFGEPDNIDDFVQKIGRVGRNRTLVTSPRGILYHSKQALSTAKSVMEQSSRGTKDTQVMDPSMARFLLAKCKRSNIDEQYNDPTGDKPCGCTSCLARRTPDDGMGTCNCSGCMPETTFQFVEETFNGPEAKQRARPGEGISKNMRTHGTGVLESLRYEIYWTSIHGSFDTPYIYLPSSLITKLIDSIYSIDSVSDVKNIVSGHQRLEGHHQRLYDACEDLRKDFAGIRALEKRERLAKKAAGTAEAVLGSNSAHNGGGIIVNSEEGNGEELTLNPVSQTGIK
;
A
#
# COMPACT_ATOMS: atom_id res chain seq x y z
N MET A 1 2.68 8.67 4.24
CA MET A 1 2.28 7.25 4.28
C MET A 1 3.52 6.40 4.54
N LYS A 2 3.46 5.48 5.50
CA LYS A 2 4.53 4.50 5.81
C LYS A 2 4.40 3.29 4.88
N SER A 3 3.18 2.87 4.62
CA SER A 3 2.87 1.73 3.76
C SER A 3 2.79 2.09 2.29
N SER A 4 3.08 1.13 1.42
CA SER A 4 2.77 1.24 -0.02
C SER A 4 1.27 1.06 -0.26
N THR A 5 0.70 1.66 -1.30
CA THR A 5 -0.66 1.34 -1.75
C THR A 5 -0.82 -0.12 -2.15
N THR A 6 0.28 -0.83 -2.43
CA THR A 6 0.32 -2.27 -2.70
C THR A 6 0.49 -3.15 -1.46
N SER A 7 0.67 -2.55 -0.27
CA SER A 7 0.86 -3.26 1.00
C SER A 7 -0.40 -4.01 1.44
N PHE A 8 -0.23 -4.93 2.39
CA PHE A 8 -1.32 -5.60 3.13
C PHE A 8 -1.43 -5.13 4.58
N SER A 9 -0.54 -4.23 5.01
CA SER A 9 -0.54 -3.64 6.35
C SER A 9 -0.52 -2.13 6.24
N PHE A 10 -1.35 -1.46 7.04
CA PHE A 10 -1.56 -0.01 7.01
C PHE A 10 -1.60 0.57 8.43
N SER A 11 -0.50 0.40 9.17
CA SER A 11 -0.38 0.84 10.58
C SER A 11 -0.77 2.30 10.83
N GLU A 12 -0.57 3.17 9.83
CA GLU A 12 -0.97 4.57 9.90
C GLU A 12 -2.48 4.80 9.97
N LEU A 13 -3.30 3.78 9.68
CA LEU A 13 -4.75 3.80 9.80
C LEU A 13 -5.25 3.14 11.09
N ASP A 14 -4.39 2.54 11.92
CA ASP A 14 -4.82 1.75 13.09
C ASP A 14 -5.60 2.57 14.12
N TRP A 15 -5.36 3.88 14.16
CA TRP A 15 -6.04 4.84 15.04
C TRP A 15 -7.54 4.92 14.77
N VAL A 16 -8.00 4.63 13.54
CA VAL A 16 -9.43 4.72 13.18
C VAL A 16 -10.30 3.75 13.98
N LEU A 17 -9.72 2.64 14.48
CA LEU A 17 -10.43 1.69 15.33
C LEU A 17 -10.62 2.18 16.77
N ASN A 18 -9.93 3.25 17.17
CA ASN A 18 -10.08 3.88 18.47
C ASN A 18 -10.94 5.16 18.39
N GLU A 19 -11.34 5.57 17.19
CA GLU A 19 -12.21 6.71 17.02
C GLU A 19 -13.63 6.40 17.52
N PRO A 20 -14.22 7.28 18.33
CA PRO A 20 -15.59 7.13 18.81
C PRO A 20 -16.62 7.55 17.76
N ASP A 21 -16.19 8.27 16.73
CA ASP A 21 -17.05 8.83 15.69
C ASP A 21 -16.84 8.16 14.34
N THR A 22 -17.79 8.39 13.43
CA THR A 22 -17.74 7.85 12.08
C THR A 22 -16.58 8.41 11.28
N THR A 23 -15.86 7.50 10.62
CA THR A 23 -14.72 7.77 9.75
C THR A 23 -14.96 7.17 8.37
N VAL A 24 -14.84 7.99 7.32
CA VAL A 24 -14.84 7.50 5.94
C VAL A 24 -13.42 7.54 5.38
N ILE A 25 -12.97 6.42 4.81
CA ILE A 25 -11.66 6.26 4.19
C ILE A 25 -11.84 6.09 2.69
N PHE A 26 -11.47 7.09 1.91
CA PHE A 26 -11.46 7.04 0.45
C PHE A 26 -10.18 6.37 -0.06
N CYS A 27 -10.34 5.34 -0.87
CA CYS A 27 -9.28 4.64 -1.57
C CYS A 27 -9.46 4.78 -3.08
N LYS A 28 -8.37 5.07 -3.80
CA LYS A 28 -8.40 5.27 -5.26
C LYS A 28 -8.95 4.06 -6.05
N THR A 29 -8.75 2.84 -5.54
CA THR A 29 -9.20 1.62 -6.22
C THR A 29 -9.92 0.70 -5.26
N ILE A 30 -10.81 -0.14 -5.82
CA ILE A 30 -11.52 -1.19 -5.10
C ILE A 30 -10.52 -2.16 -4.44
N ALA A 31 -9.46 -2.54 -5.16
CA ALA A 31 -8.42 -3.43 -4.63
C ALA A 31 -7.69 -2.84 -3.42
N LEU A 32 -7.39 -1.54 -3.43
CA LEU A 32 -6.82 -0.85 -2.27
C LEU A 32 -7.82 -0.83 -1.11
N GLY A 33 -9.08 -0.45 -1.37
CA GLY A 33 -10.13 -0.43 -0.36
C GLY A 33 -10.35 -1.80 0.30
N PHE A 34 -10.30 -2.88 -0.49
CA PHE A 34 -10.38 -4.25 0.02
C PHE A 34 -9.20 -4.58 0.97
N ARG A 35 -7.96 -4.27 0.57
CA ARG A 35 -6.78 -4.51 1.43
C ARG A 35 -6.84 -3.72 2.73
N VAL A 36 -7.25 -2.45 2.67
CA VAL A 36 -7.44 -1.61 3.87
C VAL A 36 -8.53 -2.20 4.77
N THR A 37 -9.65 -2.65 4.19
CA THR A 37 -10.74 -3.30 4.92
C THR A 37 -10.24 -4.55 5.64
N VAL A 38 -9.53 -5.45 4.94
CA VAL A 38 -8.98 -6.69 5.52
C VAL A 38 -7.99 -6.40 6.65
N HIS A 39 -7.08 -5.41 6.47
CA HIS A 39 -6.15 -4.99 7.52
C HIS A 39 -6.87 -4.53 8.78
N LEU A 40 -7.81 -3.58 8.64
CA LEU A 40 -8.56 -3.05 9.79
C LEU A 40 -9.45 -4.10 10.43
N TRP A 41 -10.03 -5.02 9.65
CA TRP A 41 -10.84 -6.12 10.15
C TRP A 41 -10.02 -7.08 11.01
N HIS A 42 -8.86 -7.52 10.54
CA HIS A 42 -7.96 -8.37 11.33
C HIS A 42 -7.48 -7.69 12.60
N LEU A 43 -7.10 -6.41 12.49
CA LEU A 43 -6.69 -5.64 13.64
C LEU A 43 -7.83 -5.50 14.66
N ALA A 44 -9.07 -5.28 14.22
CA ALA A 44 -10.23 -5.20 15.09
C ALA A 44 -10.48 -6.51 15.86
N ILE A 45 -10.40 -7.65 15.17
CA ILE A 45 -10.49 -8.98 15.82
C ILE A 45 -9.37 -9.15 16.84
N SER A 46 -8.13 -8.80 16.48
CA SER A 46 -6.99 -8.95 17.39
C SER A 46 -7.09 -8.08 18.65
N LYS A 47 -7.78 -6.94 18.55
CA LYS A 47 -8.10 -6.05 19.68
C LYS A 47 -9.33 -6.50 20.48
N GLY A 48 -9.95 -7.63 20.13
CA GLY A 48 -11.13 -8.15 20.80
C GLY A 48 -12.40 -7.33 20.53
N LEU A 49 -12.45 -6.56 19.44
CA LEU A 49 -13.65 -5.82 19.08
C LEU A 49 -14.76 -6.80 18.64
N ILE A 50 -15.92 -6.68 19.27
CA ILE A 50 -17.13 -7.42 18.89
C ILE A 50 -17.82 -6.76 17.69
N ASP A 51 -18.67 -7.51 17.00
CA ASP A 51 -19.50 -7.02 15.90
C ASP A 51 -18.73 -6.24 14.80
N VAL A 52 -17.53 -6.71 14.42
CA VAL A 52 -16.68 -6.04 13.41
C VAL A 52 -17.43 -5.72 12.10
N ALA A 53 -18.35 -6.58 11.68
CA ALA A 53 -19.19 -6.36 10.49
C ALA A 53 -20.17 -5.17 10.62
N LYS A 54 -20.57 -4.83 11.86
CA LYS A 54 -21.33 -3.62 12.19
C LYS A 54 -20.42 -2.46 12.59
N ARG A 55 -19.12 -2.56 12.36
CA ARG A 55 -18.17 -1.48 12.64
C ARG A 55 -17.42 -1.07 11.39
N ILE A 56 -17.03 -2.02 10.56
CA ILE A 56 -16.21 -1.81 9.37
C ILE A 56 -16.99 -2.28 8.16
N ARG A 57 -17.26 -1.36 7.22
CA ARG A 57 -17.94 -1.67 5.96
C ARG A 57 -17.16 -1.12 4.78
N MET A 58 -17.31 -1.77 3.63
CA MET A 58 -16.71 -1.32 2.39
C MET A 58 -17.83 -0.84 1.45
N PHE A 59 -17.68 0.34 0.83
CA PHE A 59 -18.63 0.90 -0.12
C PHE A 59 -18.00 1.00 -1.51
N ASN A 60 -18.48 0.23 -2.47
CA ASN A 60 -17.97 0.23 -3.84
C ASN A 60 -19.00 -0.30 -4.85
N SER A 61 -18.70 -0.20 -6.14
CA SER A 61 -19.59 -0.58 -7.23
C SER A 61 -19.79 -2.08 -7.43
N LEU A 62 -18.98 -2.95 -6.81
CA LEU A 62 -19.16 -4.41 -6.87
C LEU A 62 -20.13 -4.93 -5.82
N ASN A 63 -20.43 -4.13 -4.79
CA ASN A 63 -21.43 -4.51 -3.79
C ASN A 63 -22.83 -4.46 -4.39
N SER A 64 -23.76 -5.22 -3.82
CA SER A 64 -25.17 -5.10 -4.17
C SER A 64 -25.71 -3.71 -3.79
N ALA A 65 -26.67 -3.21 -4.57
CA ALA A 65 -27.32 -1.93 -4.26
C ALA A 65 -27.94 -1.91 -2.86
N ALA A 66 -28.56 -3.02 -2.44
CA ALA A 66 -29.11 -3.18 -1.10
C ALA A 66 -28.04 -3.04 0.00
N PHE A 67 -26.87 -3.65 -0.17
CA PHE A 67 -25.77 -3.55 0.78
C PHE A 67 -25.22 -2.11 0.85
N ASN A 68 -25.09 -1.43 -0.28
CA ASN A 68 -24.65 -0.04 -0.32
C ASN A 68 -25.66 0.91 0.35
N ILE A 69 -26.97 0.69 0.15
CA ILE A 69 -28.03 1.44 0.85
C ILE A 69 -27.93 1.23 2.36
N ASP A 70 -27.80 -0.02 2.81
CA ASP A 70 -27.64 -0.35 4.23
C ASP A 70 -26.35 0.27 4.81
N THR A 71 -25.27 0.33 4.02
CA THR A 71 -24.01 0.97 4.42
C THR A 71 -24.13 2.49 4.53
N LEU A 72 -25.00 3.15 3.74
CA LEU A 72 -25.26 4.58 3.91
C LEU A 72 -26.04 4.85 5.21
N GLN A 73 -27.06 4.04 5.51
CA GLN A 73 -27.81 4.15 6.77
C GLN A 73 -26.89 3.93 7.98
N PHE A 74 -25.95 3.00 7.85
CA PHE A 74 -24.92 2.72 8.85
C PHE A 74 -24.00 3.92 9.19
N VAL A 75 -23.78 4.84 8.23
CA VAL A 75 -22.96 6.04 8.47
C VAL A 75 -23.71 7.10 9.30
N ASP A 76 -25.04 7.06 9.27
CA ASP A 76 -25.91 8.01 9.99
C ASP A 76 -26.47 7.45 11.30
N GLU A 77 -26.08 6.23 11.70
CA GLU A 77 -26.54 5.60 12.93
C GLU A 77 -25.86 6.23 14.17
N PRO A 78 -26.62 6.87 15.09
CA PRO A 78 -26.04 7.48 16.28
C PRO A 78 -25.52 6.43 17.26
N GLY A 79 -24.36 6.71 17.87
CA GLY A 79 -23.82 5.91 18.99
C GLY A 79 -23.01 4.67 18.59
N SER A 80 -22.90 4.36 17.29
CA SER A 80 -22.09 3.27 16.78
C SER A 80 -20.89 3.81 15.99
N PRO A 81 -19.65 3.75 16.51
CA PRO A 81 -18.48 4.17 15.75
C PRO A 81 -18.35 3.32 14.49
N SER A 82 -18.39 3.96 13.33
CA SER A 82 -18.35 3.30 12.04
C SER A 82 -17.13 3.70 11.22
N VAL A 83 -16.52 2.72 10.56
CA VAL A 83 -15.45 2.93 9.58
C VAL A 83 -15.96 2.45 8.22
N VAL A 84 -16.11 3.38 7.28
CA VAL A 84 -16.52 3.05 5.92
C VAL A 84 -15.37 3.26 4.95
N ILE A 85 -14.91 2.20 4.32
CA ILE A 85 -13.87 2.23 3.31
C ILE A 85 -14.52 2.32 1.94
N ALA A 86 -14.34 3.44 1.24
CA ALA A 86 -15.05 3.75 0.03
C ALA A 86 -14.13 4.02 -1.15
N THR A 87 -14.66 3.83 -2.36
CA THR A 87 -14.09 4.43 -3.57
C THR A 87 -14.78 5.76 -3.88
N ASP A 88 -14.33 6.44 -4.92
CA ASP A 88 -14.89 7.75 -5.33
C ASP A 88 -16.38 7.70 -5.68
N VAL A 89 -16.94 6.51 -5.91
CA VAL A 89 -18.39 6.30 -6.10
C VAL A 89 -19.21 6.87 -4.93
N LEU A 90 -18.67 6.89 -3.70
CA LEU A 90 -19.37 7.44 -2.54
C LEU A 90 -19.38 8.98 -2.51
N SER A 91 -18.40 9.65 -3.15
CA SER A 91 -18.17 11.10 -3.02
C SER A 91 -19.35 11.97 -3.50
N VAL A 92 -20.13 11.46 -4.46
CA VAL A 92 -21.22 12.18 -5.12
C VAL A 92 -22.59 12.02 -4.43
N GLY A 93 -22.78 10.99 -3.59
CA GLY A 93 -24.10 10.60 -3.10
C GLY A 93 -24.24 10.51 -1.58
N TRP A 94 -23.22 10.94 -0.84
CA TRP A 94 -23.17 10.77 0.61
C TRP A 94 -23.41 12.09 1.36
N ASP A 95 -24.35 12.04 2.30
CA ASP A 95 -24.74 13.15 3.17
C ASP A 95 -24.79 12.74 4.65
N GLY A 96 -23.70 12.12 5.11
CA GLY A 96 -23.58 11.66 6.49
C GLY A 96 -23.54 12.84 7.48
N GLN A 97 -24.54 12.96 8.36
CA GLN A 97 -24.59 14.05 9.33
C GLN A 97 -23.62 13.85 10.49
N LEU A 98 -23.30 12.59 10.81
CA LEU A 98 -22.48 12.19 11.96
C LEU A 98 -21.01 12.02 11.65
N THR A 99 -20.60 12.28 10.40
CA THR A 99 -19.24 11.96 10.01
C THR A 99 -18.23 13.01 10.43
N ARG A 100 -17.31 12.57 11.27
CA ARG A 100 -16.25 13.41 11.81
C ARG A 100 -15.02 13.43 10.93
N ASN A 101 -14.62 12.28 10.41
CA ASN A 101 -13.33 12.13 9.73
C ASN A 101 -13.52 11.70 8.27
N ALA A 102 -12.85 12.39 7.35
CA ALA A 102 -12.63 11.95 5.98
C ALA A 102 -11.14 11.75 5.78
N VAL A 103 -10.76 10.50 5.51
CA VAL A 103 -9.39 10.09 5.23
C VAL A 103 -9.28 9.80 3.74
N ILE A 104 -8.40 10.51 3.04
CA ILE A 104 -8.04 10.17 1.66
C ILE A 104 -6.73 9.38 1.72
N PHE A 105 -6.80 8.11 1.34
CA PHE A 105 -5.67 7.19 1.37
C PHE A 105 -5.11 6.99 -0.05
N GLY A 106 -4.07 7.77 -0.36
CA GLY A 106 -3.53 7.95 -1.70
C GLY A 106 -3.69 9.39 -2.18
N GLU A 107 -3.13 9.69 -3.34
CA GLU A 107 -3.16 11.03 -3.93
C GLU A 107 -4.44 11.26 -4.76
N PRO A 108 -5.27 12.28 -4.41
CA PRO A 108 -6.32 12.81 -5.28
C PRO A 108 -5.75 13.20 -6.64
N ASP A 109 -6.60 13.14 -7.67
CA ASP A 109 -6.19 13.56 -9.01
C ASP A 109 -6.00 15.09 -9.10
N ASN A 110 -6.78 15.86 -8.33
CA ASN A 110 -6.67 17.33 -8.22
C ASN A 110 -7.20 17.83 -6.86
N ILE A 111 -7.10 19.13 -6.61
CA ILE A 111 -7.59 19.73 -5.36
C ILE A 111 -9.12 19.68 -5.22
N ASP A 112 -9.87 19.75 -6.32
CA ASP A 112 -11.34 19.73 -6.30
C ASP A 112 -11.86 18.42 -5.71
N ASP A 113 -11.26 17.29 -6.11
CA ASP A 113 -11.59 15.97 -5.58
C ASP A 113 -11.30 15.88 -4.06
N PHE A 114 -10.17 16.43 -3.62
CA PHE A 114 -9.83 16.51 -2.20
C PHE A 114 -10.86 17.34 -1.42
N VAL A 115 -11.12 18.57 -1.86
CA VAL A 115 -12.03 19.51 -1.19
C VAL A 115 -13.46 18.99 -1.19
N GLN A 116 -13.91 18.37 -2.27
CA GLN A 116 -15.23 17.76 -2.36
C GLN A 116 -15.40 16.65 -1.32
N LYS A 117 -14.41 15.76 -1.16
CA LYS A 117 -14.43 14.65 -0.19
C LYS A 117 -14.44 15.15 1.26
N ILE A 118 -13.53 16.07 1.62
CA ILE A 118 -13.48 16.59 2.99
C ILE A 118 -14.64 17.54 3.30
N GLY A 119 -15.20 18.22 2.29
CA GLY A 119 -16.35 19.11 2.46
C GLY A 119 -17.65 18.39 2.84
N ARG A 120 -17.66 17.05 2.87
CA ARG A 120 -18.78 16.24 3.35
C ARG A 120 -18.77 16.00 4.86
N VAL A 121 -17.65 16.24 5.55
CA VAL A 121 -17.55 15.99 7.00
C VAL A 121 -18.09 17.14 7.82
N GLY A 122 -18.64 16.85 9.01
CA GLY A 122 -19.11 17.86 9.95
C GLY A 122 -20.23 18.76 9.41
N ARG A 123 -21.08 18.24 8.53
CA ARG A 123 -22.24 18.98 8.01
C ARG A 123 -23.20 19.38 9.12
N ASN A 124 -23.37 18.52 10.11
CA ASN A 124 -24.11 18.83 11.33
C ASN A 124 -23.14 19.13 12.47
N ARG A 125 -22.73 20.40 12.59
CA ARG A 125 -21.76 20.86 13.61
C ARG A 125 -22.29 20.80 15.05
N THR A 126 -23.60 20.61 15.25
CA THR A 126 -24.14 20.40 16.60
C THR A 126 -23.90 18.98 17.10
N LEU A 127 -23.77 18.02 16.17
CA LEU A 127 -23.53 16.61 16.45
C LEU A 127 -22.05 16.24 16.31
N VAL A 128 -21.36 16.85 15.34
CA VAL A 128 -19.95 16.56 15.04
C VAL A 128 -19.08 17.72 15.48
N THR A 129 -18.33 17.51 16.56
CA THR A 129 -17.33 18.49 17.01
C THR A 129 -15.99 18.24 16.32
N SER A 130 -15.34 19.31 15.88
CA SER A 130 -14.00 19.26 15.28
C SER A 130 -13.86 18.24 14.13
N PRO A 131 -14.57 18.43 13.01
CA PRO A 131 -14.42 17.57 11.83
C PRO A 131 -13.00 17.67 11.25
N ARG A 132 -12.50 16.57 10.67
CA ARG A 132 -11.14 16.46 10.14
C ARG A 132 -11.12 15.92 8.72
N GLY A 133 -10.35 16.59 7.87
CA GLY A 133 -9.91 16.07 6.57
C GLY A 133 -8.46 15.65 6.65
N ILE A 134 -8.15 14.38 6.36
CA ILE A 134 -6.82 13.79 6.50
C ILE A 134 -6.39 13.24 5.13
N LEU A 135 -5.19 13.61 4.69
CA LEU A 135 -4.61 13.12 3.44
C LEU A 135 -3.33 12.32 3.71
N TYR A 136 -3.34 11.04 3.39
CA TYR A 136 -2.12 10.23 3.35
C TYR A 136 -1.55 10.22 1.94
N HIS A 137 -0.40 10.88 1.77
CA HIS A 137 0.37 10.84 0.54
C HIS A 137 1.70 10.10 0.72
N SER A 138 2.25 9.61 -0.38
CA SER A 138 3.58 8.98 -0.43
C SER A 138 4.71 10.02 -0.36
N LYS A 139 5.94 9.57 -0.07
CA LYS A 139 7.14 10.42 -0.20
C LYS A 139 7.40 10.80 -1.65
N GLN A 140 7.08 9.89 -2.57
CA GLN A 140 7.20 10.12 -4.00
C GLN A 140 6.28 11.25 -4.46
N ALA A 141 5.04 11.32 -3.97
CA ALA A 141 4.13 12.42 -4.28
C ALA A 141 4.68 13.80 -3.92
N LEU A 142 5.36 13.95 -2.78
CA LEU A 142 6.03 15.22 -2.44
C LEU A 142 7.19 15.53 -3.39
N SER A 143 7.96 14.51 -3.80
CA SER A 143 9.02 14.70 -4.79
C SER A 143 8.45 15.12 -6.14
N THR A 144 7.37 14.47 -6.59
CA THR A 144 6.65 14.80 -7.84
C THR A 144 6.08 16.22 -7.78
N ALA A 145 5.46 16.61 -6.66
CA ALA A 145 4.93 17.96 -6.47
C ALA A 145 6.01 19.03 -6.65
N LYS A 146 7.22 18.82 -6.08
CA LYS A 146 8.35 19.74 -6.27
C LYS A 146 8.74 19.85 -7.73
N SER A 147 8.90 18.72 -8.42
CA SER A 147 9.24 18.70 -9.84
C SER A 147 8.20 19.43 -10.70
N VAL A 148 6.91 19.25 -10.42
CA VAL A 148 5.83 19.97 -11.14
C VAL A 148 5.93 21.47 -10.94
N MET A 149 6.18 21.93 -9.71
CA MET A 149 6.33 23.36 -9.42
C MET A 149 7.59 23.98 -10.05
N GLU A 150 8.67 23.22 -10.17
CA GLU A 150 9.90 23.67 -10.85
C GLU A 150 9.74 23.70 -12.38
N GLN A 151 9.10 22.68 -12.97
CA GLN A 151 8.91 22.56 -14.43
C GLN A 151 7.89 23.55 -15.00
N SER A 152 6.91 23.98 -14.19
CA SER A 152 5.93 25.02 -14.59
C SER A 152 6.61 26.31 -15.05
N SER A 153 7.87 26.54 -14.65
CA SER A 153 8.69 27.69 -15.10
C SER A 153 9.38 27.50 -16.46
N ARG A 154 9.44 26.26 -17.02
CA ARG A 154 10.29 25.90 -18.17
C ARG A 154 9.54 25.50 -19.46
N GLY A 155 8.21 25.50 -19.48
CA GLY A 155 7.41 25.43 -20.71
C GLY A 155 7.43 24.10 -21.50
N THR A 156 8.07 23.03 -21.01
CA THR A 156 8.07 21.72 -21.67
C THR A 156 6.79 20.92 -21.36
N LYS A 157 6.03 20.56 -22.40
CA LYS A 157 4.81 19.72 -22.35
C LYS A 157 5.15 18.23 -22.18
N ASP A 158 5.79 17.87 -21.08
CA ASP A 158 5.96 16.45 -20.74
C ASP A 158 4.74 15.93 -19.96
N THR A 159 4.50 14.62 -19.99
CA THR A 159 3.38 13.92 -19.35
C THR A 159 3.31 14.23 -17.85
N GLN A 160 2.51 15.24 -17.47
CA GLN A 160 2.35 15.62 -16.07
C GLN A 160 1.74 14.46 -15.27
N VAL A 161 2.50 13.98 -14.29
CA VAL A 161 2.13 12.86 -13.40
C VAL A 161 1.22 13.33 -12.25
N MET A 162 1.15 14.63 -11.99
CA MET A 162 0.35 15.23 -10.90
C MET A 162 -0.20 16.59 -11.34
N ASP A 163 -1.45 16.87 -10.98
CA ASP A 163 -2.08 18.16 -11.26
C ASP A 163 -1.39 19.32 -10.51
N PRO A 164 -1.14 20.47 -11.15
CA PRO A 164 -0.51 21.63 -10.51
C PRO A 164 -1.23 22.13 -9.24
N SER A 165 -2.56 22.05 -9.18
CA SER A 165 -3.34 22.48 -8.01
C SER A 165 -3.03 21.63 -6.78
N MET A 166 -2.90 20.32 -6.99
CA MET A 166 -2.55 19.37 -5.94
C MET A 166 -1.08 19.50 -5.53
N ALA A 167 -0.18 19.74 -6.48
CA ALA A 167 1.23 20.01 -6.18
C ALA A 167 1.40 21.25 -5.28
N ARG A 168 0.71 22.36 -5.60
CA ARG A 168 0.67 23.56 -4.75
C ARG A 168 0.13 23.23 -3.36
N PHE A 169 -0.99 22.50 -3.29
CA PHE A 169 -1.60 22.11 -2.02
C PHE A 169 -0.67 21.28 -1.15
N LEU A 170 0.01 20.26 -1.70
CA LEU A 170 0.94 19.41 -0.96
C LEU A 170 2.13 20.21 -0.39
N LEU A 171 2.63 21.19 -1.13
CA LEU A 171 3.78 22.00 -0.73
C LEU A 171 3.42 23.24 0.10
N ALA A 172 2.14 23.61 0.19
CA ALA A 172 1.69 24.78 0.90
C ALA A 172 2.05 24.75 2.40
N LYS A 173 2.54 25.88 2.91
CA LYS A 173 2.79 26.10 4.35
C LYS A 173 1.49 26.15 5.16
N CYS A 174 0.41 26.69 4.60
CA CYS A 174 -0.92 26.68 5.19
C CYS A 174 -1.88 26.06 4.19
N LYS A 175 -2.49 24.92 4.54
CA LYS A 175 -3.41 24.19 3.66
C LYS A 175 -4.71 24.97 3.43
N ARG A 176 -5.26 25.58 4.47
CA ARG A 176 -6.47 26.42 4.38
C ARG A 176 -6.24 27.63 3.47
N SER A 177 -5.22 28.44 3.75
CA SER A 177 -4.90 29.62 2.93
C SER A 177 -4.61 29.26 1.46
N ASN A 178 -4.06 28.07 1.19
CA ASN A 178 -3.86 27.64 -0.18
C ASN A 178 -5.14 27.21 -0.88
N ILE A 179 -6.10 26.57 -0.18
CA ILE A 179 -7.44 26.32 -0.72
C ILE A 179 -8.09 27.67 -1.05
N ASP A 180 -8.11 28.59 -0.08
CA ASP A 180 -8.68 29.93 -0.22
C ASP A 180 -8.09 30.68 -1.45
N GLU A 181 -6.76 30.65 -1.62
CA GLU A 181 -6.09 31.22 -2.80
C GLU A 181 -6.51 30.55 -4.11
N GLN A 182 -6.61 29.22 -4.15
CA GLN A 182 -6.95 28.49 -5.37
C GLN A 182 -8.40 28.66 -5.81
N TYR A 183 -9.32 28.95 -4.88
CA TYR A 183 -10.73 29.23 -5.18
C TYR A 183 -11.08 30.72 -5.22
N ASN A 184 -10.09 31.61 -5.10
CA ASN A 184 -10.28 33.06 -5.01
C ASN A 184 -11.26 33.46 -3.88
N ASP A 185 -11.09 32.87 -2.69
CA ASP A 185 -11.84 33.17 -1.47
C ASP A 185 -10.95 33.97 -0.50
N PRO A 186 -10.76 35.28 -0.70
CA PRO A 186 -9.80 36.04 0.07
C PRO A 186 -10.23 36.16 1.54
N THR A 187 -9.27 36.02 2.46
CA THR A 187 -9.47 36.21 3.92
C THR A 187 -10.08 37.57 4.32
N GLY A 188 -10.12 38.55 3.41
CA GLY A 188 -10.68 39.88 3.62
C GLY A 188 -12.14 40.04 3.21
N ASP A 189 -12.78 39.03 2.62
CA ASP A 189 -14.18 39.14 2.21
C ASP A 189 -15.09 39.27 3.43
N LYS A 190 -15.92 40.32 3.43
CA LYS A 190 -16.83 40.56 4.54
C LYS A 190 -17.86 39.43 4.56
N PRO A 191 -17.95 38.65 5.64
CA PRO A 191 -18.91 37.56 5.70
C PRO A 191 -20.33 38.13 5.55
N CYS A 192 -21.17 37.43 4.79
CA CYS A 192 -22.54 37.86 4.55
C CYS A 192 -23.27 38.15 5.88
N GLY A 193 -23.97 39.28 5.93
CA GLY A 193 -24.70 39.74 7.11
C GLY A 193 -26.17 39.33 7.15
N CYS A 194 -26.65 38.52 6.20
CA CYS A 194 -28.05 38.10 6.20
C CYS A 194 -28.34 37.12 7.34
N THR A 195 -29.59 37.09 7.82
CA THR A 195 -30.02 36.24 8.95
C THR A 195 -29.67 34.76 8.74
N SER A 196 -29.85 34.26 7.51
CA SER A 196 -29.54 32.86 7.16
C SER A 196 -28.04 32.55 7.25
N CYS A 197 -27.18 33.46 6.80
CA CYS A 197 -25.73 33.29 6.90
C CYS A 197 -25.27 33.46 8.34
N LEU A 198 -25.80 34.44 9.08
CA LEU A 198 -25.49 34.61 10.51
C LEU A 198 -25.89 33.40 11.35
N ALA A 199 -27.04 32.78 11.07
CA ALA A 199 -27.48 31.55 11.74
C ALA A 199 -26.63 30.32 11.39
N ARG A 200 -25.88 30.36 10.28
CA ARG A 200 -25.00 29.28 9.81
C ARG A 200 -23.52 29.61 9.97
N ARG A 201 -23.18 30.80 10.48
CA ARG A 201 -21.78 31.19 10.72
C ARG A 201 -21.17 30.20 11.69
N THR A 202 -19.93 29.86 11.39
CA THR A 202 -19.19 28.94 12.21
C THR A 202 -18.27 29.73 13.13
N PRO A 203 -18.05 29.30 14.37
CA PRO A 203 -17.17 30.01 15.30
C PRO A 203 -15.74 30.23 14.75
N ASP A 204 -15.34 29.44 13.74
CA ASP A 204 -14.03 29.47 13.08
C ASP A 204 -13.94 30.43 11.87
N ASP A 205 -14.97 31.26 11.64
CA ASP A 205 -15.07 32.18 10.50
C ASP A 205 -14.13 33.40 10.56
N GLY A 206 -13.08 33.42 11.40
CA GLY A 206 -12.07 34.50 11.26
C GLY A 206 -11.13 34.85 12.39
N MET A 207 -11.02 34.07 13.48
CA MET A 207 -10.11 34.46 14.59
C MET A 207 -9.17 33.38 15.12
N GLY A 208 -9.34 32.11 14.73
CA GLY A 208 -8.44 31.03 15.13
C GLY A 208 -7.16 30.97 14.29
N THR A 209 -6.01 30.74 14.92
CA THR A 209 -4.81 30.30 14.21
C THR A 209 -5.11 28.97 13.52
N CYS A 210 -4.84 28.89 12.21
CA CYS A 210 -5.07 27.66 11.45
C CYS A 210 -4.33 26.47 12.08
N ASN A 211 -5.05 25.36 12.28
CA ASN A 211 -4.54 24.13 12.89
C ASN A 211 -4.17 23.04 11.86
N CYS A 212 -4.03 23.41 10.58
CA CYS A 212 -3.62 22.43 9.57
C CYS A 212 -2.17 21.98 9.81
N SER A 213 -1.80 20.81 9.29
CA SER A 213 -0.47 20.20 9.46
C SER A 213 0.71 21.04 8.94
N GLY A 214 0.47 22.11 8.19
CA GLY A 214 1.53 23.05 7.80
C GLY A 214 1.71 24.23 8.78
N CYS A 215 0.65 24.65 9.48
CA CYS A 215 0.68 25.74 10.45
C CYS A 215 0.98 25.22 11.86
N MET A 216 0.34 24.10 12.21
CA MET A 216 0.59 23.34 13.42
C MET A 216 0.91 21.93 12.96
N PRO A 217 2.20 21.65 12.62
CA PRO A 217 2.63 20.30 12.35
C PRO A 217 2.12 19.40 13.47
N GLU A 218 1.42 18.34 13.08
CA GLU A 218 0.93 17.34 14.01
C GLU A 218 2.12 16.95 14.88
N THR A 219 2.03 17.19 16.21
CA THR A 219 2.99 16.65 17.16
C THR A 219 3.03 15.18 16.85
N THR A 220 4.13 14.72 16.21
CA THR A 220 4.27 13.44 15.53
C THR A 220 3.39 12.48 16.28
N PHE A 221 2.23 12.09 15.69
CA PHE A 221 1.28 11.26 16.40
C PHE A 221 2.14 10.23 17.10
N GLN A 222 2.11 10.22 18.43
CA GLN A 222 2.65 9.10 19.18
C GLN A 222 1.67 7.97 18.86
N PHE A 223 1.66 7.52 17.60
CA PHE A 223 1.76 6.11 17.33
C PHE A 223 2.69 5.66 18.44
N VAL A 224 2.12 4.91 19.36
CA VAL A 224 2.91 3.98 20.11
C VAL A 224 3.60 3.23 18.97
N GLU A 225 4.78 3.70 18.59
CA GLU A 225 5.81 2.86 18.09
C GLU A 225 5.92 1.91 19.27
N GLU A 226 5.06 0.87 19.28
CA GLU A 226 5.42 -0.41 19.83
C GLU A 226 6.82 -0.52 19.29
N THR A 227 7.78 -0.29 20.19
CA THR A 227 9.18 -0.14 19.86
C THR A 227 9.43 -1.38 19.04
N PHE A 228 9.43 -1.19 17.72
CA PHE A 228 9.48 -2.29 16.79
C PHE A 228 10.92 -2.62 16.96
N ASN A 229 11.21 -3.47 17.95
CA ASN A 229 12.54 -3.83 18.37
C ASN A 229 13.17 -4.23 17.05
N GLY A 230 14.03 -3.32 16.54
CA GLY A 230 14.42 -3.35 15.15
C GLY A 230 14.83 -4.78 14.87
N PRO A 231 14.32 -5.38 13.77
CA PRO A 231 14.25 -6.83 13.61
C PRO A 231 15.51 -7.44 14.19
N GLU A 232 15.38 -8.19 15.29
CA GLU A 232 16.50 -8.70 16.08
C GLU A 232 17.61 -9.06 15.11
N ALA A 233 18.79 -8.44 15.29
CA ALA A 233 19.87 -8.47 14.32
C ALA A 233 19.98 -9.90 13.76
N LYS A 234 19.53 -10.09 12.52
CA LYS A 234 19.28 -11.44 12.00
C LYS A 234 20.55 -12.23 12.18
N GLN A 235 20.46 -13.34 12.91
CA GLN A 235 21.62 -14.21 13.11
C GLN A 235 22.22 -14.49 11.73
N ARG A 236 23.51 -14.20 11.60
CA ARG A 236 24.18 -14.33 10.31
C ARG A 236 24.10 -15.80 9.91
N ALA A 237 23.46 -16.08 8.77
CA ALA A 237 23.32 -17.44 8.27
C ALA A 237 24.69 -18.12 8.25
N ARG A 238 24.75 -19.40 8.64
CA ARG A 238 26.02 -20.14 8.61
C ARG A 238 26.54 -20.19 7.17
N PRO A 239 27.87 -20.31 6.97
CA PRO A 239 28.43 -20.45 5.63
C PRO A 239 27.72 -21.57 4.85
N GLY A 240 27.14 -21.23 3.70
CA GLY A 240 26.38 -22.18 2.88
C GLY A 240 24.88 -22.28 3.18
N GLU A 241 24.36 -21.61 4.21
CA GLU A 241 22.93 -21.57 4.56
C GLU A 241 22.22 -20.28 4.09
N GLY A 242 22.95 -19.37 3.44
CA GLY A 242 22.36 -18.15 2.87
C GLY A 242 21.25 -18.48 1.85
N ILE A 243 20.11 -17.81 2.00
CA ILE A 243 18.95 -17.94 1.10
C ILE A 243 19.04 -16.86 0.02
N SER A 244 19.26 -17.27 -1.23
CA SER A 244 19.30 -16.36 -2.38
C SER A 244 17.91 -15.79 -2.70
N LYS A 245 17.84 -14.73 -3.52
CA LYS A 245 16.57 -14.17 -3.98
C LYS A 245 15.72 -15.21 -4.74
N ASN A 246 16.36 -16.01 -5.59
CA ASN A 246 15.69 -17.06 -6.36
C ASN A 246 15.12 -18.14 -5.46
N MET A 247 15.89 -18.57 -4.44
CA MET A 247 15.44 -19.52 -3.43
C MET A 247 14.23 -18.98 -2.65
N ARG A 248 14.26 -17.71 -2.25
CA ARG A 248 13.13 -17.08 -1.54
C ARG A 248 11.87 -17.02 -2.41
N THR A 249 12.00 -16.65 -3.69
CA THR A 249 10.87 -16.65 -4.63
C THR A 249 10.30 -18.06 -4.80
N HIS A 250 11.15 -19.07 -5.01
CA HIS A 250 10.72 -20.48 -5.11
C HIS A 250 10.01 -20.96 -3.84
N GLY A 251 10.63 -20.75 -2.67
CA GLY A 251 10.07 -21.14 -1.38
C GLY A 251 8.73 -20.47 -1.08
N THR A 252 8.57 -19.20 -1.47
CA THR A 252 7.30 -18.48 -1.34
C THR A 252 6.23 -19.14 -2.19
N GLY A 253 6.50 -19.45 -3.46
CA GLY A 253 5.54 -20.08 -4.36
C GLY A 253 5.09 -21.49 -3.90
N VAL A 254 6.01 -22.29 -3.37
CA VAL A 254 5.70 -23.62 -2.82
C VAL A 254 4.80 -23.52 -1.59
N LEU A 255 5.15 -22.67 -0.63
CA LEU A 255 4.35 -22.51 0.60
C LEU A 255 3.02 -21.78 0.36
N GLU A 256 2.94 -20.90 -0.64
CA GLU A 256 1.68 -20.31 -1.07
C GLU A 256 0.77 -21.36 -1.72
N SER A 257 1.31 -22.27 -2.53
CA SER A 257 0.54 -23.42 -3.05
C SER A 257 0.01 -24.28 -1.90
N LEU A 258 0.86 -24.63 -0.93
CA LEU A 258 0.46 -25.39 0.26
C LEU A 258 -0.60 -24.66 1.10
N ARG A 259 -0.53 -23.33 1.23
CA ARG A 259 -1.56 -22.53 1.89
C ARG A 259 -2.93 -22.79 1.28
N TYR A 260 -3.04 -22.78 -0.05
CA TYR A 260 -4.31 -23.05 -0.74
C TYR A 260 -4.77 -24.49 -0.52
N GLU A 261 -3.85 -25.46 -0.56
CA GLU A 261 -4.22 -26.85 -0.28
C GLU A 261 -4.76 -27.03 1.14
N ILE A 262 -4.09 -26.47 2.15
CA ILE A 262 -4.56 -26.51 3.55
C ILE A 262 -5.94 -25.87 3.64
N TYR A 263 -6.11 -24.68 3.07
CA TYR A 263 -7.38 -23.96 3.04
C TYR A 263 -8.51 -24.82 2.45
N TRP A 264 -8.31 -25.39 1.27
CA TRP A 264 -9.33 -26.20 0.60
C TRP A 264 -9.65 -27.49 1.34
N THR A 265 -8.68 -28.11 2.03
CA THR A 265 -8.93 -29.30 2.83
C THR A 265 -9.65 -29.02 4.15
N SER A 266 -9.60 -27.78 4.62
CA SER A 266 -10.07 -27.40 5.97
C SER A 266 -11.32 -26.52 5.94
N ILE A 267 -11.85 -26.20 4.75
CA ILE A 267 -13.05 -25.37 4.61
C ILE A 267 -14.31 -26.21 4.87
N HIS A 268 -14.84 -26.12 6.08
CA HIS A 268 -16.12 -26.72 6.46
C HIS A 268 -17.26 -25.69 6.35
N GLY A 269 -17.30 -24.94 5.25
CA GLY A 269 -18.30 -23.90 5.02
C GLY A 269 -18.06 -22.57 5.75
N SER A 270 -16.84 -22.33 6.27
CA SER A 270 -16.46 -21.01 6.77
C SER A 270 -16.06 -20.07 5.63
N PHE A 271 -16.33 -18.77 5.80
CA PHE A 271 -15.90 -17.71 4.88
C PHE A 271 -14.46 -17.23 5.17
N ASP A 272 -13.61 -18.11 5.69
CA ASP A 272 -12.22 -17.78 5.95
C ASP A 272 -11.48 -17.56 4.62
N THR A 273 -10.38 -16.82 4.65
CA THR A 273 -9.51 -16.68 3.46
C THR A 273 -8.28 -17.58 3.60
N PRO A 274 -7.65 -18.01 2.50
CA PRO A 274 -6.41 -18.81 2.56
C PRO A 274 -5.31 -18.16 3.40
N TYR A 275 -5.27 -16.82 3.44
CA TYR A 275 -4.29 -16.05 4.21
C TYR A 275 -4.39 -16.27 5.72
N ILE A 276 -5.57 -16.65 6.24
CA ILE A 276 -5.77 -16.93 7.67
C ILE A 276 -5.06 -18.22 8.07
N TYR A 277 -4.99 -19.20 7.17
CA TYR A 277 -4.39 -20.49 7.44
C TYR A 277 -2.86 -20.39 7.50
N LEU A 278 -2.23 -19.79 6.50
CA LEU A 278 -0.76 -19.67 6.48
C LEU A 278 -0.33 -18.25 6.05
N PRO A 279 -0.39 -17.23 6.93
CA PRO A 279 -0.05 -15.85 6.60
C PRO A 279 1.33 -15.69 5.94
N SER A 280 1.50 -14.68 5.08
CA SER A 280 2.78 -14.46 4.37
C SER A 280 3.96 -14.16 5.30
N SER A 281 3.68 -13.60 6.49
CA SER A 281 4.67 -13.45 7.56
C SER A 281 5.17 -14.80 8.08
N LEU A 282 4.30 -15.79 8.26
CA LEU A 282 4.70 -17.15 8.64
C LEU A 282 5.44 -17.86 7.51
N ILE A 283 5.01 -17.72 6.25
CA ILE A 283 5.77 -18.24 5.10
C ILE A 283 7.20 -17.70 5.13
N THR A 284 7.34 -16.39 5.34
CA THR A 284 8.67 -15.76 5.43
C THR A 284 9.48 -16.31 6.61
N LYS A 285 8.86 -16.50 7.78
CA LYS A 285 9.53 -17.10 8.95
C LYS A 285 9.96 -18.55 8.70
N LEU A 286 9.11 -19.37 8.08
CA LEU A 286 9.43 -20.75 7.74
C LEU A 286 10.61 -20.82 6.75
N ILE A 287 10.61 -19.97 5.73
CA ILE A 287 11.72 -19.89 4.77
C ILE A 287 12.99 -19.41 5.47
N ASP A 288 12.93 -18.34 6.27
CA ASP A 288 14.10 -17.80 6.97
C ASP A 288 14.70 -18.80 7.98
N SER A 289 13.87 -19.67 8.57
CA SER A 289 14.29 -20.71 9.52
C SER A 289 14.49 -22.09 8.88
N ILE A 290 14.47 -22.22 7.56
CA ILE A 290 14.39 -23.53 6.87
C ILE A 290 15.50 -24.52 7.26
N TYR A 291 16.72 -24.03 7.54
CA TYR A 291 17.86 -24.86 7.94
C TYR A 291 17.93 -25.18 9.43
N SER A 292 17.05 -24.59 10.23
CA SER A 292 16.92 -24.87 11.67
C SER A 292 15.69 -25.73 11.99
N ILE A 293 14.91 -26.11 10.99
CA ILE A 293 13.74 -26.99 11.13
C ILE A 293 14.21 -28.43 10.90
N ASP A 294 14.40 -29.20 11.98
CA ASP A 294 14.85 -30.59 11.92
C ASP A 294 13.77 -31.58 12.37
N SER A 295 12.65 -31.07 12.86
CA SER A 295 11.51 -31.86 13.30
C SER A 295 10.18 -31.15 13.11
N VAL A 296 9.09 -31.91 13.17
CA VAL A 296 7.72 -31.39 13.20
C VAL A 296 7.49 -30.46 14.41
N SER A 297 8.20 -30.72 15.52
CA SER A 297 8.15 -29.88 16.72
C SER A 297 8.70 -28.47 16.45
N ASP A 298 9.74 -28.32 15.63
CA ASP A 298 10.29 -27.01 15.27
C ASP A 298 9.28 -26.19 14.46
N VAL A 299 8.59 -26.84 13.51
CA VAL A 299 7.50 -26.22 12.77
C VAL A 299 6.39 -25.77 13.72
N LYS A 300 5.96 -26.65 14.64
CA LYS A 300 4.95 -26.33 15.65
C LYS A 300 5.33 -25.11 16.50
N ASN A 301 6.61 -24.97 16.85
CA ASN A 301 7.12 -23.82 17.58
C ASN A 301 7.06 -22.54 16.73
N ILE A 302 7.46 -22.60 15.45
CA ILE A 302 7.44 -21.44 14.54
C ILE A 302 6.02 -20.94 14.28
N VAL A 303 5.06 -21.86 14.13
CA VAL A 303 3.65 -21.53 13.87
C VAL A 303 2.80 -21.44 15.15
N SER A 304 3.44 -21.43 16.32
CA SER A 304 2.74 -21.33 17.60
C SER A 304 1.84 -20.09 17.63
N GLY A 305 0.62 -20.27 18.14
CA GLY A 305 -0.42 -19.23 18.14
C GLY A 305 -1.38 -19.27 16.93
N HIS A 306 -1.10 -20.08 15.90
CA HIS A 306 -2.00 -20.23 14.75
C HIS A 306 -2.84 -21.50 14.83
N GLN A 307 -3.96 -21.43 15.56
CA GLN A 307 -4.88 -22.57 15.77
C GLN A 307 -5.35 -23.24 14.48
N ARG A 308 -5.49 -22.49 13.38
CA ARG A 308 -5.93 -23.03 12.08
C ARG A 308 -4.92 -23.96 11.40
N LEU A 309 -3.68 -24.00 11.89
CA LEU A 309 -2.63 -24.93 11.43
C LEU A 309 -2.54 -26.19 12.29
N GLU A 310 -3.37 -26.32 13.33
CA GLU A 310 -3.43 -27.52 14.14
C GLU A 310 -3.84 -28.72 13.27
N GLY A 311 -3.03 -29.79 13.29
CA GLY A 311 -3.19 -30.94 12.40
C GLY A 311 -2.45 -30.85 11.05
N HIS A 312 -1.92 -29.68 10.67
CA HIS A 312 -1.18 -29.50 9.42
C HIS A 312 0.35 -29.42 9.59
N HIS A 313 0.87 -29.57 10.82
CA HIS A 313 2.30 -29.44 11.12
C HIS A 313 3.18 -30.41 10.34
N GLN A 314 2.73 -31.67 10.16
CA GLN A 314 3.49 -32.67 9.38
C GLN A 314 3.64 -32.23 7.92
N ARG A 315 2.54 -31.81 7.28
CA ARG A 315 2.57 -31.34 5.88
C ARG A 315 3.47 -30.13 5.69
N LEU A 316 3.47 -29.20 6.64
CA LEU A 316 4.38 -28.05 6.64
C LEU A 316 5.84 -28.48 6.78
N TYR A 317 6.13 -29.45 7.65
CA TYR A 317 7.46 -30.01 7.80
C TYR A 317 7.94 -30.71 6.52
N ASP A 318 7.10 -31.55 5.91
CA ASP A 318 7.42 -32.26 4.67
C ASP A 318 7.74 -31.25 3.54
N ALA A 319 6.92 -30.20 3.40
CA ALA A 319 7.18 -29.14 2.43
C ALA A 319 8.48 -28.37 2.72
N CYS A 320 8.85 -28.19 4.00
CA CYS A 320 10.13 -27.61 4.37
C CYS A 320 11.31 -28.52 3.98
N GLU A 321 11.17 -29.84 4.17
CA GLU A 321 12.18 -30.81 3.75
C GLU A 321 12.41 -30.81 2.24
N ASP A 322 11.33 -30.77 1.46
CA ASP A 322 11.42 -30.71 0.00
C ASP A 322 12.04 -29.39 -0.46
N LEU A 323 11.68 -28.26 0.17
CA LEU A 323 12.35 -26.99 -0.08
C LEU A 323 13.85 -27.03 0.23
N ARG A 324 14.30 -27.74 1.26
CA ARG A 324 15.74 -27.90 1.53
C ARG A 324 16.46 -28.60 0.37
N LYS A 325 15.85 -29.62 -0.22
CA LYS A 325 16.38 -30.35 -1.39
C LYS A 325 16.42 -29.44 -2.62
N ASP A 326 15.33 -28.73 -2.90
CA ASP A 326 15.24 -27.78 -4.01
C ASP A 326 16.29 -26.68 -3.89
N PHE A 327 16.47 -26.15 -2.68
CA PHE A 327 17.44 -25.11 -2.37
C PHE A 327 18.88 -25.59 -2.61
N ALA A 328 19.19 -26.85 -2.32
CA ALA A 328 20.47 -27.43 -2.68
C ALA A 328 20.66 -27.49 -4.22
N GLY A 329 19.61 -27.86 -4.95
CA GLY A 329 19.60 -27.85 -6.42
C GLY A 329 19.81 -26.47 -7.03
N ILE A 330 19.08 -25.46 -6.56
CA ILE A 330 19.22 -24.06 -6.99
C ILE A 330 20.65 -23.56 -6.74
N ARG A 331 21.23 -23.85 -5.57
CA ARG A 331 22.61 -23.45 -5.26
C ARG A 331 23.64 -24.14 -6.14
N ALA A 332 23.44 -25.42 -6.45
CA ALA A 332 24.32 -26.13 -7.39
C ALA A 332 24.25 -25.51 -8.79
N LEU A 333 23.06 -25.09 -9.24
CA LEU A 333 22.88 -24.40 -10.51
C LEU A 333 23.57 -23.02 -10.52
N GLU A 334 23.28 -22.16 -9.53
CA GLU A 334 23.89 -20.83 -9.40
C GLU A 334 25.42 -20.91 -9.31
N LYS A 335 25.96 -21.92 -8.61
CA LYS A 335 27.41 -22.17 -8.55
C LYS A 335 27.99 -22.55 -9.92
N ARG A 336 27.31 -23.42 -10.67
CA ARG A 336 27.73 -23.79 -12.05
C ARG A 336 27.73 -22.57 -12.97
N GLU A 337 26.69 -21.76 -12.94
CA GLU A 337 26.59 -20.52 -13.73
C GLU A 337 27.71 -19.54 -13.39
N ARG A 338 28.02 -19.37 -12.10
CA ARG A 338 29.10 -18.48 -11.67
C ARG A 338 30.47 -18.96 -12.13
N LEU A 339 30.72 -20.27 -12.06
CA LEU A 339 31.97 -20.86 -12.56
C LEU A 339 32.06 -20.72 -14.09
N ALA A 340 30.97 -20.94 -14.82
CA ALA A 340 30.91 -20.75 -16.27
C ALA A 340 31.20 -19.30 -16.67
N LYS A 341 30.58 -18.32 -15.99
CA LYS A 341 30.85 -16.88 -16.22
C LYS A 341 32.30 -16.52 -15.92
N LYS A 342 32.90 -17.09 -14.87
CA LYS A 342 34.32 -16.87 -14.54
C LYS A 342 35.25 -17.46 -15.60
N ALA A 343 34.94 -18.66 -16.10
CA ALA A 343 35.72 -19.29 -17.16
C ALA A 343 35.64 -18.49 -18.47
N ALA A 344 34.45 -18.03 -18.85
CA ALA A 344 34.24 -17.18 -20.03
C ALA A 344 35.01 -15.86 -19.94
N GLY A 345 34.91 -15.13 -18.81
CA GLY A 345 35.64 -13.89 -18.63
C GLY A 345 37.17 -14.06 -18.60
N THR A 346 37.66 -15.22 -18.16
CA THR A 346 39.11 -15.53 -18.20
C THR A 346 39.57 -15.79 -19.64
N ALA A 347 38.77 -16.49 -20.45
CA ALA A 347 39.07 -16.72 -21.86
C ALA A 347 39.10 -15.42 -22.67
N GLU A 348 38.15 -14.51 -22.42
CA GLU A 348 38.12 -13.18 -23.05
C GLU A 348 39.34 -12.32 -22.66
N ALA A 349 39.76 -12.33 -21.39
CA ALA A 349 40.94 -11.60 -20.95
C ALA A 349 42.25 -12.11 -21.58
N VAL A 350 42.36 -13.44 -21.78
CA VAL A 350 43.52 -14.05 -22.46
C VAL A 350 43.54 -13.71 -23.96
N LEU A 351 42.37 -13.66 -24.61
CA LEU A 351 42.29 -13.28 -26.02
C LEU A 351 42.52 -11.77 -26.23
N GLY A 352 42.03 -10.92 -25.32
CA GLY A 352 42.22 -9.47 -25.40
C GLY A 352 43.66 -9.01 -25.15
N SER A 353 44.45 -9.77 -24.36
CA SER A 353 45.85 -9.44 -24.07
C SER A 353 46.82 -9.78 -25.22
N ASN A 354 46.47 -10.73 -26.10
CA ASN A 354 47.29 -11.07 -27.27
C ASN A 354 47.13 -10.09 -28.45
N SER A 355 46.04 -9.32 -28.52
CA SER A 355 45.86 -8.28 -29.55
C SER A 355 46.58 -6.95 -29.25
N ALA A 356 47.10 -6.76 -28.04
CA ALA A 356 47.79 -5.51 -27.68
C ALA A 356 49.30 -5.49 -28.02
N HIS A 357 49.87 -6.59 -28.52
CA HIS A 357 51.31 -6.68 -28.82
C HIS A 357 51.67 -6.76 -30.31
N ASN A 358 50.70 -6.59 -31.21
CA ASN A 358 50.95 -6.54 -32.64
C ASN A 358 50.28 -5.31 -33.28
N GLY A 359 50.71 -4.14 -32.82
CA GLY A 359 50.32 -2.83 -33.34
C GLY A 359 51.47 -2.12 -34.07
N GLY A 360 52.05 -2.78 -35.08
CA GLY A 360 52.63 -2.11 -36.24
C GLY A 360 51.51 -1.88 -37.23
N GLY A 361 51.22 -0.61 -37.53
CA GLY A 361 49.94 -0.18 -38.08
C GLY A 361 49.63 -0.66 -39.51
N ILE A 362 48.36 -0.50 -39.87
CA ILE A 362 47.87 -0.02 -41.17
C ILE A 362 46.45 0.51 -40.89
N ILE A 363 46.24 1.80 -41.17
CA ILE A 363 44.93 2.43 -41.19
C ILE A 363 44.31 2.07 -42.54
N VAL A 364 43.27 1.23 -42.57
CA VAL A 364 42.38 1.11 -43.73
C VAL A 364 41.02 1.66 -43.33
N ASN A 365 40.67 2.78 -43.95
CA ASN A 365 39.30 3.25 -44.00
C ASN A 365 38.54 2.32 -44.95
N SER A 366 37.53 1.62 -44.45
CA SER A 366 36.54 0.96 -45.29
C SER A 366 35.15 1.32 -44.79
N GLU A 367 34.45 2.02 -45.67
CA GLU A 367 33.06 2.42 -45.64
C GLU A 367 32.10 1.22 -45.68
N GLU A 368 30.89 1.50 -45.18
CA GLU A 368 29.60 0.88 -45.54
C GLU A 368 29.26 -0.56 -45.11
N GLY A 369 28.04 -0.68 -44.56
CA GLY A 369 27.37 -1.94 -44.30
C GLY A 369 26.07 -1.76 -43.53
N ASN A 370 25.02 -1.28 -44.21
CA ASN A 370 23.63 -1.26 -43.74
C ASN A 370 23.20 -2.66 -43.25
N GLY A 371 22.79 -2.75 -41.98
CA GLY A 371 22.13 -3.93 -41.43
C GLY A 371 20.62 -3.70 -41.34
N GLU A 372 19.88 -4.40 -42.20
CA GLU A 372 18.41 -4.47 -42.19
C GLU A 372 17.87 -5.00 -40.85
N GLU A 373 16.89 -4.27 -40.33
CA GLU A 373 16.17 -4.57 -39.10
C GLU A 373 15.06 -5.61 -39.37
N LEU A 374 15.25 -6.83 -38.88
CA LEU A 374 14.26 -7.91 -38.91
C LEU A 374 13.12 -7.62 -37.93
N THR A 375 12.02 -7.06 -38.45
CA THR A 375 10.75 -6.91 -37.72
C THR A 375 10.07 -8.27 -37.53
N LEU A 376 9.94 -8.71 -36.27
CA LEU A 376 9.10 -9.84 -35.88
C LEU A 376 7.65 -9.36 -35.66
N ASN A 377 6.72 -9.89 -36.46
CA ASN A 377 5.28 -9.68 -36.29
C ASN A 377 4.74 -10.40 -35.03
N PRO A 378 3.86 -9.77 -34.24
CA PRO A 378 3.20 -10.42 -33.12
C PRO A 378 2.05 -11.34 -33.58
N VAL A 379 2.01 -12.53 -32.96
CA VAL A 379 0.98 -13.56 -33.11
C VAL A 379 -0.35 -13.07 -32.54
N SER A 380 -1.40 -13.20 -33.34
CA SER A 380 -2.79 -12.89 -33.01
C SER A 380 -3.32 -13.79 -31.87
N GLN A 381 -3.82 -13.17 -30.80
CA GLN A 381 -4.67 -13.86 -29.82
C GLN A 381 -6.11 -13.87 -30.33
N THR A 382 -6.61 -15.07 -30.64
CA THR A 382 -8.02 -15.33 -30.88
C THR A 382 -8.78 -15.36 -29.56
N GLY A 383 -9.79 -14.51 -29.44
CA GLY A 383 -10.73 -14.50 -28.33
C GLY A 383 -11.64 -15.72 -28.31
N ILE A 384 -12.09 -16.07 -27.10
CA ILE A 384 -13.20 -16.98 -26.85
C ILE A 384 -14.32 -16.11 -26.26
N LYS A 385 -15.51 -16.29 -26.84
CA LYS A 385 -16.78 -15.61 -26.53
C LYS A 385 -17.34 -16.01 -25.17
#